data_AF-A0ABD2IG80-F1
#
_entry.id   AF-A0ABD2IG80-F1
#
_cell.length_a   1.000
_cell.length_b   1.000
_cell.length_c   1.000
_cell.angle_alpha   90.00
_cell.angle_beta   90.00
_cell.angle_gamma   90.00
#
_symmetry.space_group_name_H-M   'P 1'
#
loop_
_entity.id
_entity.type
_entity.pdbx_description
1 polymer ?
#
loop_
_entity_poly.entity_id
_entity_poly.type
_entity_poly.pdbx_seq_one_letter_code
_entity_poly.pdbx_strand_id
1 'polypeptide(L)'
;MVLVSEFCAQFLSCPIKSLRDRLNHPEDRVRVLQQLIGKKVQTTYKDRNGMRKCFFIGGMTERGAAFQPAYGRLRKPFNINVAAHFYARHRVKLHYPYMPCIIEGFNRGEDRYYPMELLEIVDDKKGGRLFGRLFTEIEEQGEEDNKSEGSHSSNSSYLQFNGKGSKWYESIDDVDNTGRGECSQPSSSAYTYW
;
A
#
# COMPACT_ATOMS: atom_id res chain seq x y z
N MET A 1 11.12 5.19 19.52
CA MET A 1 11.05 4.70 18.13
C MET A 1 10.33 3.37 18.20
N VAL A 2 9.20 3.24 17.52
CA VAL A 2 8.32 2.06 17.56
C VAL A 2 8.24 1.52 16.15
N LEU A 3 8.43 0.21 15.94
CA LEU A 3 8.27 -0.39 14.62
C LEU A 3 6.80 -0.34 14.20
N VAL A 4 6.54 -0.17 12.90
CA VAL A 4 5.16 -0.17 12.38
C VAL A 4 4.46 -1.49 12.72
N SER A 5 5.16 -2.63 12.61
CA SER A 5 4.62 -3.93 13.00
C SER A 5 4.24 -4.01 14.49
N GLU A 6 5.06 -3.46 15.39
CA GLU A 6 4.78 -3.41 16.82
C GLU A 6 3.60 -2.49 17.13
N PHE A 7 3.55 -1.33 16.48
CA PHE A 7 2.43 -0.39 16.60
C PHE A 7 1.10 -1.06 16.19
N CYS A 8 1.08 -1.80 15.08
CA CYS A 8 -0.13 -2.50 14.63
C CYS A 8 -0.54 -3.60 15.62
N ALA A 9 0.44 -4.36 16.14
CA ALA A 9 0.19 -5.41 17.13
C ALA A 9 -0.40 -4.82 18.44
N GLN A 10 0.15 -3.70 18.90
CA GLN A 10 -0.36 -2.97 20.07
C GLN A 10 -1.78 -2.42 19.82
N PHE A 11 -2.01 -1.79 18.67
CA PHE A 11 -3.33 -1.23 18.32
C PHE A 11 -4.43 -2.29 18.25
N LEU A 12 -4.13 -3.47 17.69
CA LEU A 12 -5.05 -4.60 17.62
C LEU A 12 -5.07 -5.45 18.89
N SER A 13 -4.27 -5.09 19.92
CA SER A 13 -4.14 -5.84 21.17
C SER A 13 -3.84 -7.33 20.96
N CYS A 14 -2.93 -7.63 20.02
CA CYS A 14 -2.56 -8.99 19.66
C CYS A 14 -1.03 -9.18 19.69
N PRO A 15 -0.52 -10.40 19.92
CA PRO A 15 0.92 -10.67 19.79
C PRO A 15 1.35 -10.53 18.31
N ILE A 16 2.60 -10.10 18.09
CA ILE A 16 3.16 -9.88 16.73
C ILE A 16 3.04 -11.11 15.82
N LYS A 17 3.13 -12.31 16.40
CA LYS A 17 3.00 -13.59 15.67
C LYS A 17 1.61 -13.79 15.05
N SER A 18 0.57 -13.24 15.68
CA SER A 18 -0.82 -13.32 15.22
C SER A 18 -1.24 -12.11 14.39
N LEU A 19 -0.36 -11.11 14.23
CA LEU A 19 -0.68 -9.87 13.54
C LEU A 19 -1.10 -10.11 12.08
N ARG A 20 -0.47 -11.06 11.39
CA ARG A 20 -0.85 -11.44 10.02
C ARG A 20 -2.31 -11.87 9.94
N ASP A 21 -2.72 -12.77 10.82
CA ASP A 21 -4.07 -13.34 10.80
C ASP A 21 -5.12 -12.27 11.08
N ARG A 22 -4.82 -11.34 11.99
CA ARG A 22 -5.65 -10.16 12.23
C ARG A 22 -5.71 -9.25 11.00
N LEU A 23 -4.59 -8.92 10.38
CA LEU A 23 -4.55 -8.04 9.19
C LEU A 23 -5.12 -8.67 7.92
N ASN A 24 -5.27 -9.99 7.86
CA ASN A 24 -6.02 -10.65 6.79
C ASN A 24 -7.51 -10.29 6.88
N HIS A 25 -8.04 -10.03 8.08
CA HIS A 25 -9.41 -9.57 8.25
C HIS A 25 -9.56 -8.14 7.70
N PRO A 26 -10.47 -7.90 6.75
CA PRO A 26 -10.58 -6.61 6.07
C PRO A 26 -10.90 -5.47 7.05
N GLU A 27 -11.73 -5.70 8.06
CA GLU A 27 -12.08 -4.68 9.06
C GLU A 27 -10.88 -4.25 9.91
N ASP A 28 -10.07 -5.19 10.38
CA ASP A 28 -8.88 -4.89 11.17
C ASP A 28 -7.84 -4.16 10.31
N ARG A 29 -7.69 -4.58 9.04
CA ARG A 29 -6.80 -3.92 8.07
C ARG A 29 -7.22 -2.47 7.83
N VAL A 30 -8.50 -2.21 7.61
CA VAL A 30 -9.02 -0.84 7.41
C VAL A 30 -8.81 0.01 8.66
N ARG A 31 -9.11 -0.52 9.85
CA ARG A 31 -8.91 0.20 11.13
C ARG A 31 -7.44 0.56 11.36
N VAL A 32 -6.53 -0.39 11.14
CA VAL A 32 -5.08 -0.14 11.24
C VAL A 32 -4.64 0.88 10.21
N LEU A 33 -5.09 0.75 8.96
CA LEU A 33 -4.70 1.65 7.89
C LEU A 33 -5.15 3.09 8.16
N GLN A 34 -6.35 3.30 8.68
CA GLN A 34 -6.85 4.63 9.09
C GLN A 34 -5.94 5.29 10.13
N GLN A 35 -5.31 4.51 11.02
CA GLN A 35 -4.36 5.04 12.00
C GLN A 35 -2.97 5.28 11.42
N LEU A 36 -2.59 4.57 10.36
CA LEU A 36 -1.26 4.65 9.77
C LEU A 36 -1.13 5.70 8.67
N ILE A 37 -2.18 5.92 7.86
CA ILE A 37 -2.13 6.85 6.74
C ILE A 37 -1.68 8.24 7.21
N GLY A 38 -0.73 8.82 6.46
CA GLY A 38 -0.17 10.13 6.76
C GLY A 38 0.85 10.15 7.91
N LYS A 39 1.11 9.03 8.60
CA LYS A 39 2.25 8.94 9.52
C LYS A 39 3.56 8.93 8.74
N LYS A 40 4.54 9.65 9.28
CA LYS A 40 5.91 9.63 8.78
C LYS A 40 6.64 8.43 9.35
N VAL A 41 7.35 7.71 8.49
CA VAL A 41 8.14 6.54 8.85
C VAL A 41 9.56 6.69 8.33
N GLN A 42 10.48 5.99 8.99
CA GLN A 42 11.89 5.88 8.62
C GLN A 42 12.28 4.41 8.44
N THR A 43 13.11 4.12 7.44
CA THR A 43 13.66 2.77 7.25
C THR A 43 14.70 2.43 8.33
N THR A 44 14.65 1.20 8.85
CA THR A 44 15.64 0.70 9.83
C THR A 44 16.99 0.41 9.18
N TYR A 45 16.98 0.04 7.90
CA TYR A 45 18.14 -0.25 7.07
C TYR A 45 18.65 0.98 6.32
N LYS A 46 19.92 0.93 5.91
CA LYS A 46 20.57 1.94 5.07
C LYS A 46 20.48 1.53 3.60
N ASP A 47 20.18 2.48 2.73
CA ASP A 47 20.28 2.27 1.28
C ASP A 47 21.75 2.35 0.82
N ARG A 48 22.01 2.19 -0.48
CA ARG A 48 23.37 2.24 -1.06
C ARG A 48 24.14 3.54 -0.76
N ASN A 49 23.42 4.64 -0.51
CA ASN A 49 23.99 5.92 -0.11
C ASN A 49 24.33 6.01 1.39
N GLY A 50 24.14 4.93 2.16
CA GLY A 50 24.36 4.91 3.61
C GLY A 50 23.29 5.63 4.42
N MET A 51 22.26 6.20 3.77
CA MET A 51 21.19 6.95 4.42
C MET A 51 19.96 6.09 4.68
N ARG A 52 19.24 6.40 5.75
CA ARG A 52 17.89 5.87 6.02
C ARG A 52 16.88 6.76 5.31
N LYS A 53 15.91 6.14 4.67
CA LYS A 53 14.86 6.87 3.93
C LYS A 53 13.72 7.21 4.88
N CYS A 54 13.21 8.44 4.79
CA CYS A 54 11.98 8.86 5.46
C CYS A 54 10.89 9.13 4.42
N PHE A 55 9.67 8.70 4.71
CA PHE A 55 8.52 8.89 3.82
C PHE A 55 7.20 8.82 4.60
N PHE A 56 6.08 9.10 3.93
CA PHE A 56 4.74 9.01 4.52
C PHE A 56 4.02 7.75 4.06
N ILE A 57 3.27 7.13 4.97
CA ILE A 57 2.43 5.97 4.66
C ILE A 57 1.25 6.43 3.79
N GLY A 58 1.12 5.86 2.59
CA GLY A 58 -0.02 6.06 1.70
C GLY A 58 -1.01 4.90 1.68
N GLY A 59 -0.56 3.68 2.01
CA GLY A 59 -1.40 2.49 1.92
C GLY A 59 -0.78 1.25 2.57
N MET A 60 -1.51 0.14 2.49
CA MET A 60 -1.05 -1.18 2.93
C MET A 60 -1.49 -2.24 1.90
N THR A 61 -0.62 -3.21 1.61
CA THR A 61 -0.93 -4.31 0.70
C THR A 61 -1.80 -5.37 1.38
N GLU A 62 -2.55 -6.13 0.60
CA GLU A 62 -3.30 -7.29 1.13
C GLU A 62 -2.41 -8.53 1.28
N ARG A 63 -1.41 -8.64 0.40
CA ARG A 63 -0.47 -9.76 0.37
C ARG A 63 0.79 -9.43 1.15
N GLY A 64 1.42 -10.46 1.69
CA GLY A 64 2.70 -10.33 2.37
C GLY A 64 3.89 -10.13 1.43
N ALA A 65 5.02 -9.68 1.98
CA ALA A 65 6.26 -9.42 1.24
C ALA A 65 6.78 -10.62 0.40
N ALA A 66 6.48 -11.86 0.80
CA ALA A 66 6.82 -13.07 0.06
C ALA A 66 6.06 -13.22 -1.27
N PHE A 67 4.89 -12.60 -1.38
CA PHE A 67 4.00 -12.74 -2.54
C PHE A 67 3.78 -11.42 -3.28
N GLN A 68 4.09 -10.29 -2.64
CA GLN A 68 3.99 -8.97 -3.26
C GLN A 68 5.12 -8.78 -4.29
N PRO A 69 4.84 -8.44 -5.56
CA PRO A 69 5.87 -8.09 -6.53
C PRO A 69 6.59 -6.81 -6.11
N ALA A 70 7.93 -6.81 -6.14
CA ALA A 70 8.75 -5.69 -5.69
C ALA A 70 8.71 -4.49 -6.65
N TYR A 71 8.57 -4.77 -7.95
CA TYR A 71 8.61 -3.77 -9.01
C TYR A 71 7.29 -3.80 -9.76
N GLY A 72 6.28 -3.09 -9.23
CA GLY A 72 4.86 -3.15 -9.59
C GLY A 72 4.51 -3.52 -11.04
N ARG A 73 4.03 -2.53 -11.83
CA ARG A 73 3.62 -2.75 -13.24
C ARG A 73 4.71 -2.32 -14.20
N LEU A 74 5.88 -2.96 -14.12
CA LEU A 74 6.92 -2.77 -15.13
C LEU A 74 6.46 -3.30 -16.49
N ARG A 75 6.90 -2.64 -17.58
CA ARG A 75 6.69 -3.11 -18.98
C ARG A 75 7.16 -4.54 -19.21
N LYS A 76 8.21 -4.97 -18.49
CA LYS A 76 8.68 -6.35 -18.45
C LYS A 76 8.60 -6.84 -16.99
N PRO A 77 7.75 -7.82 -16.68
CA PRO A 77 7.59 -8.29 -15.31
C PRO A 77 8.87 -8.98 -14.87
N PHE A 78 9.54 -8.42 -13.87
CA PHE A 78 10.52 -9.16 -13.10
C PHE A 78 9.78 -9.87 -11.98
N ASN A 79 9.76 -11.20 -12.01
CA ASN A 79 9.13 -12.04 -10.99
C ASN A 79 9.99 -12.08 -9.71
N ILE A 80 10.25 -10.91 -9.12
CA ILE A 80 10.97 -10.74 -7.87
C ILE A 80 9.98 -10.20 -6.85
N ASN A 81 9.78 -10.95 -5.77
CA ASN A 81 8.95 -10.50 -4.65
C ASN A 81 9.72 -9.52 -3.75
N VAL A 82 8.99 -8.76 -2.93
CA VAL A 82 9.57 -7.77 -2.01
C VAL A 82 10.59 -8.43 -1.08
N ALA A 83 10.31 -9.62 -0.54
CA ALA A 83 11.24 -10.32 0.35
C ALA A 83 12.60 -10.62 -0.33
N ALA A 84 12.58 -11.12 -1.56
CA ALA A 84 13.78 -11.41 -2.34
C ALA A 84 14.52 -10.14 -2.75
N HIS A 85 13.79 -9.08 -3.10
CA HIS A 85 14.40 -7.77 -3.37
C HIS A 85 15.22 -7.27 -2.18
N PHE A 86 14.66 -7.31 -0.97
CA PHE A 86 15.34 -6.86 0.24
C PHE A 86 16.52 -7.75 0.61
N TYR A 87 16.41 -9.06 0.41
CA TYR A 87 17.53 -9.98 0.60
C TYR A 87 18.68 -9.71 -0.37
N ALA A 88 18.39 -9.56 -1.66
CA ALA A 88 19.40 -9.35 -2.69
C ALA A 88 20.06 -7.97 -2.60
N ARG A 89 19.27 -6.91 -2.41
CA ARG A 89 19.73 -5.52 -2.43
C ARG A 89 20.32 -5.06 -1.11
N HIS A 90 19.67 -5.38 0.00
CA HIS A 90 20.01 -4.85 1.32
C HIS A 90 20.65 -5.89 2.24
N ARG A 91 20.73 -7.16 1.80
CA ARG A 91 21.20 -8.29 2.64
C ARG A 91 20.38 -8.45 3.91
N VAL A 92 19.10 -8.06 3.87
CA VAL A 92 18.17 -8.18 4.98
C VAL A 92 17.30 -9.40 4.77
N LYS A 93 17.37 -10.36 5.69
CA LYS A 93 16.44 -11.50 5.73
C LYS A 93 15.24 -11.11 6.59
N LEU A 94 14.05 -11.12 5.98
CA LEU A 94 12.83 -10.77 6.70
C LEU A 94 12.47 -11.85 7.74
N HIS A 95 12.05 -11.42 8.93
CA HIS A 95 11.56 -12.34 9.97
C HIS A 95 10.11 -12.74 9.70
N TYR A 96 9.32 -11.81 9.19
CA TYR A 96 7.90 -11.98 8.94
C TYR A 96 7.54 -11.67 7.48
N PRO A 97 8.05 -12.45 6.51
CA PRO A 97 7.84 -12.19 5.08
C PRO A 97 6.38 -12.36 4.65
N TYR A 98 5.53 -12.94 5.49
CA TYR A 98 4.11 -13.12 5.26
C TYR A 98 3.25 -11.91 5.67
N MET A 99 3.81 -10.95 6.40
CA MET A 99 3.09 -9.75 6.80
C MET A 99 2.90 -8.78 5.63
N PRO A 100 1.79 -8.02 5.62
CA PRO A 100 1.56 -6.92 4.69
C PRO A 100 2.74 -5.95 4.56
N CYS A 101 2.83 -5.32 3.40
CA CYS A 101 3.77 -4.24 3.12
C CYS A 101 3.07 -2.89 3.23
N ILE A 102 3.83 -1.87 3.62
CA ILE A 102 3.43 -0.47 3.54
C ILE A 102 3.69 0.05 2.13
N ILE A 103 2.72 0.81 1.62
CA ILE A 103 2.81 1.54 0.37
C ILE A 103 3.22 2.97 0.69
N GLU A 104 4.30 3.43 0.06
CA GLU A 104 4.74 4.82 0.17
C GLU A 104 3.73 5.75 -0.53
N GLY A 105 3.30 6.80 0.18
CA GLY A 105 2.40 7.80 -0.37
C GLY A 105 3.11 8.71 -1.36
N PHE A 106 2.93 8.44 -2.66
CA PHE A 106 3.36 9.32 -3.74
C PHE A 106 2.16 9.74 -4.60
N ASN A 107 2.08 11.02 -4.96
CA ASN A 107 0.98 11.53 -5.78
C ASN A 107 1.09 11.16 -7.28
N ARG A 108 2.27 10.79 -7.80
CA ARG A 108 2.50 10.62 -9.26
C ARG A 108 3.62 9.61 -9.63
N GLY A 109 3.63 8.41 -9.07
CA GLY A 109 4.69 7.43 -9.33
C GLY A 109 4.26 5.97 -9.26
N GLU A 110 5.24 5.08 -9.44
CA GLU A 110 5.08 3.64 -9.19
C GLU A 110 4.97 3.37 -7.69
N ASP A 111 4.08 2.44 -7.34
CA ASP A 111 3.94 1.97 -5.96
C ASP A 111 5.27 1.37 -5.47
N ARG A 112 5.73 1.83 -4.31
CA ARG A 112 6.89 1.27 -3.61
C ARG A 112 6.43 0.57 -2.34
N TYR A 113 6.84 -0.68 -2.21
CA TYR A 113 6.42 -1.57 -1.13
C TYR A 113 7.55 -1.78 -0.13
N TYR A 114 7.24 -1.61 1.16
CA TYR A 114 8.19 -1.75 2.25
C TYR A 114 7.64 -2.72 3.32
N PRO A 115 8.40 -3.75 3.74
CA PRO A 115 7.98 -4.62 4.83
C PRO A 115 7.77 -3.84 6.13
N MET A 116 6.66 -4.06 6.84
CA MET A 116 6.31 -3.34 8.08
C MET A 116 7.34 -3.49 9.20
N GLU A 117 8.11 -4.59 9.21
CA GLU A 117 9.17 -4.82 10.20
C GLU A 117 10.43 -3.98 9.96
N LEU A 118 10.55 -3.33 8.79
CA LEU A 118 11.70 -2.50 8.43
C LEU A 118 11.42 -1.00 8.54
N LEU A 119 10.29 -0.63 9.16
CA LEU A 119 9.84 0.75 9.27
C LEU A 119 9.63 1.13 10.74
N GLU A 120 10.21 2.27 11.12
CA GLU A 120 10.01 2.92 12.40
C GLU A 120 9.09 4.12 12.24
N ILE A 121 8.10 4.27 13.11
CA ILE A 121 7.26 5.47 13.17
C ILE A 121 8.11 6.61 13.73
N VAL A 122 8.18 7.70 12.97
CA VAL A 122 8.83 8.94 13.41
C VAL A 122 7.79 9.81 14.09
N ASP A 123 7.83 9.84 15.42
CA ASP A 123 7.00 10.75 16.20
C ASP A 123 7.50 12.19 16.02
N ASP A 124 6.92 12.90 15.06
CA ASP A 124 7.09 14.35 14.97
C ASP A 124 6.31 14.97 16.16
N LYS A 125 7.01 15.18 17.29
CA LYS A 125 6.48 15.90 18.47
C LYS A 125 6.05 17.36 18.19
N LYS A 126 6.02 17.80 16.94
CA LYS A 126 5.61 19.12 16.49
C LYS A 126 4.82 18.99 15.17
N GLY A 127 3.51 19.19 15.22
CA GLY A 127 2.70 19.43 14.01
C GLY A 127 1.59 18.43 13.71
N GLY A 128 0.92 17.88 14.72
CA GLY A 128 -0.43 17.36 14.50
C GLY A 128 -1.35 18.51 14.10
N ARG A 129 -1.66 18.63 12.80
CA ARG A 129 -2.76 19.38 12.14
C ARG A 129 -2.33 20.02 10.82
N LEU A 130 -1.99 19.23 9.78
CA LEU A 130 -1.92 19.80 8.42
C LEU A 130 -2.53 18.91 7.33
N PHE A 131 -2.49 17.58 7.44
CA PHE A 131 -3.01 16.70 6.38
C PHE A 131 -4.50 16.34 6.47
N GLY A 132 -5.18 16.69 7.57
CA GLY A 132 -6.63 16.48 7.72
C GLY A 132 -7.52 17.52 7.04
N ARG A 133 -6.94 18.57 6.44
CA ARG A 133 -7.69 19.62 5.71
C ARG A 133 -7.50 19.59 4.20
N LEU A 134 -6.41 18.98 3.70
CA LEU A 134 -6.12 18.97 2.27
C LEU A 134 -6.96 17.95 1.46
N PHE A 135 -7.59 16.98 2.13
CA PHE A 135 -8.48 16.01 1.48
C PHE A 135 -9.97 16.39 1.55
N THR A 136 -10.32 17.51 2.19
CA THR A 136 -11.72 17.98 2.30
C THR A 136 -12.03 19.14 1.35
N GLU A 137 -11.02 19.81 0.78
CA GLU A 137 -11.21 21.00 -0.07
C GLU A 137 -11.40 20.70 -1.57
N ILE A 138 -11.51 19.42 -1.97
CA ILE A 138 -11.78 19.05 -3.37
C ILE A 138 -13.30 18.90 -3.66
N GLU A 139 -14.16 18.93 -2.64
CA GLU A 139 -15.63 18.83 -2.83
C GLU A 139 -16.39 20.16 -2.81
N GLU A 140 -15.76 21.31 -2.55
CA GLU A 140 -16.46 22.61 -2.41
C GLU A 140 -16.12 23.66 -3.49
N GLN A 141 -15.88 23.23 -4.74
CA GLN A 141 -15.91 24.15 -5.88
C GLN A 141 -16.84 23.64 -6.98
N GLY A 142 -18.14 23.84 -6.77
CA GLY A 142 -19.14 23.60 -7.79
C GLY A 142 -20.56 23.79 -7.28
N GLU A 143 -20.92 24.99 -6.82
CA GLU A 143 -22.30 25.52 -6.88
C GLU A 143 -22.33 26.97 -6.37
N GLU A 144 -22.31 27.94 -7.30
CA GLU A 144 -22.87 29.27 -7.05
C GLU A 144 -24.36 29.27 -7.42
N ASP A 145 -25.10 30.10 -6.68
CA ASP A 145 -26.46 30.60 -6.92
C ASP A 145 -27.66 29.73 -6.54
N ASN A 146 -28.20 29.95 -5.33
CA ASN A 146 -29.39 30.79 -5.15
C ASN A 146 -29.84 30.96 -3.69
N LYS A 147 -30.32 32.17 -3.39
CA LYS A 147 -30.99 32.59 -2.15
C LYS A 147 -32.27 31.79 -1.88
N SER A 148 -32.52 31.42 -0.63
CA SER A 148 -33.55 32.02 0.26
C SER A 148 -34.05 31.05 1.35
N GLU A 149 -34.10 31.59 2.58
CA GLU A 149 -35.03 31.37 3.71
C GLU A 149 -35.49 29.96 4.12
N GLY A 150 -35.34 29.64 5.41
CA GLY A 150 -36.14 28.58 6.03
C GLY A 150 -35.60 28.01 7.34
N SER A 151 -36.33 28.24 8.42
CA SER A 151 -36.09 27.83 9.80
C SER A 151 -36.25 26.32 10.10
N HIS A 152 -35.60 25.92 11.20
CA HIS A 152 -35.98 24.89 12.18
C HIS A 152 -35.63 23.40 11.99
N SER A 153 -35.00 22.93 13.08
CA SER A 153 -35.23 21.68 13.82
C SER A 153 -34.34 20.48 13.53
N SER A 154 -33.85 19.96 14.65
CA SER A 154 -33.17 18.72 14.94
C SER A 154 -33.80 17.48 14.27
N ASN A 155 -32.97 16.61 13.70
CA ASN A 155 -32.82 15.24 14.22
C ASN A 155 -31.73 14.44 13.49
N SER A 156 -31.10 13.59 14.31
CA SER A 156 -30.37 12.38 14.00
C SER A 156 -30.92 11.58 12.80
N SER A 157 -30.06 11.24 11.84
CA SER A 157 -29.85 9.91 11.24
C SER A 157 -29.11 10.02 9.89
N TYR A 158 -27.90 9.49 9.79
CA TYR A 158 -27.32 9.09 8.49
C TYR A 158 -27.87 7.68 8.20
N LEU A 159 -28.75 7.51 7.21
CA LEU A 159 -28.48 7.31 5.77
C LEU A 159 -27.64 6.04 5.53
N GLN A 160 -28.25 4.88 5.30
CA GLN A 160 -28.77 4.40 4.00
C GLN A 160 -27.73 4.47 2.88
N PHE A 161 -27.03 3.34 2.69
CA PHE A 161 -26.31 3.02 1.47
C PHE A 161 -27.31 2.76 0.34
N ASN A 162 -27.45 3.72 -0.57
CA ASN A 162 -28.06 3.49 -1.87
C ASN A 162 -26.96 3.18 -2.89
N GLY A 163 -27.05 1.97 -3.43
CA GLY A 163 -26.11 1.42 -4.38
C GLY A 163 -26.19 2.02 -5.78
N LYS A 164 -25.01 2.18 -6.37
CA LYS A 164 -24.72 2.00 -7.80
C LYS A 164 -23.34 1.32 -7.78
N GLY A 165 -23.21 0.01 -8.02
CA GLY A 165 -23.67 -0.69 -9.20
C GLY A 165 -22.50 -0.80 -10.18
N SER A 166 -21.46 -1.56 -9.81
CA SER A 166 -20.37 -1.91 -10.73
C SER A 166 -20.52 -3.38 -11.10
N LYS A 167 -21.10 -3.59 -12.29
CA LYS A 167 -21.21 -4.85 -13.02
C LYS A 167 -19.89 -5.62 -12.97
N TRP A 168 -19.96 -6.86 -12.50
CA TRP A 168 -18.98 -7.91 -12.79
C TRP A 168 -19.71 -9.09 -13.46
N TYR A 169 -18.98 -9.70 -14.39
CA TYR A 169 -19.26 -10.90 -15.20
C TYR A 169 -20.07 -10.78 -16.49
N GLU A 170 -19.37 -11.04 -17.60
CA GLU A 170 -19.58 -12.03 -18.69
C GLU A 170 -18.64 -11.59 -19.85
N SER A 171 -17.86 -12.41 -20.54
CA SER A 171 -18.04 -13.81 -20.93
C SER A 171 -16.70 -14.53 -21.11
N ILE A 172 -16.74 -15.85 -20.91
CA ILE A 172 -15.86 -16.85 -21.53
C ILE A 172 -16.39 -17.09 -22.95
N ASP A 173 -15.50 -17.31 -23.93
CA ASP A 173 -15.57 -18.43 -24.89
C ASP A 173 -14.33 -18.44 -25.82
N ASP A 174 -13.68 -19.61 -25.82
CA ASP A 174 -13.01 -20.36 -26.91
C ASP A 174 -12.11 -19.68 -27.95
N VAL A 175 -10.82 -20.10 -27.97
CA VAL A 175 -10.10 -20.47 -29.20
C VAL A 175 -9.06 -21.57 -28.90
N ASP A 176 -9.31 -22.76 -29.44
CA ASP A 176 -8.33 -23.81 -29.71
C ASP A 176 -7.17 -23.28 -30.59
N ASN A 177 -5.91 -23.63 -30.26
CA ASN A 177 -4.98 -23.99 -31.34
C ASN A 177 -3.79 -24.83 -30.87
N THR A 178 -3.82 -26.09 -31.30
CA THR A 178 -2.69 -26.99 -31.53
C THR A 178 -1.65 -26.39 -32.48
N GLY A 179 -0.35 -26.59 -32.24
CA GLY A 179 0.65 -26.34 -33.29
C GLY A 179 2.11 -26.31 -32.87
N ARG A 180 2.87 -27.27 -33.41
CA ARG A 180 4.32 -27.48 -33.27
C ARG A 180 5.17 -26.32 -33.80
N GLY A 181 6.40 -26.19 -33.32
CA GLY A 181 7.44 -25.40 -33.98
C GLY A 181 8.73 -25.27 -33.17
N GLU A 182 9.61 -26.25 -33.30
CA GLU A 182 11.04 -26.12 -32.98
C GLU A 182 11.67 -25.01 -33.84
N CYS A 183 12.60 -24.22 -33.28
CA CYS A 183 13.93 -23.97 -33.87
C CYS A 183 14.70 -22.85 -33.15
N SER A 184 15.92 -23.23 -32.74
CA SER A 184 17.17 -22.47 -32.87
C SER A 184 17.45 -21.30 -31.92
N GLN A 185 18.45 -21.55 -31.06
CA GLN A 185 19.33 -20.51 -30.52
C GLN A 185 20.08 -19.78 -31.65
N PRO A 186 20.53 -18.55 -31.36
CA PRO A 186 21.98 -18.39 -31.36
C PRO A 186 22.53 -17.62 -30.14
N SER A 187 23.84 -17.77 -30.06
CA SER A 187 24.84 -17.35 -29.08
C SER A 187 24.95 -15.86 -28.74
N SER A 188 25.39 -15.63 -27.50
CA SER A 188 26.39 -14.64 -27.04
C SER A 188 26.35 -13.21 -27.60
N SER A 189 26.02 -12.24 -26.73
CA SER A 189 26.82 -11.02 -26.53
C SER A 189 26.28 -10.23 -25.34
N ALA A 190 27.21 -9.77 -24.52
CA ALA A 190 27.01 -8.89 -23.38
C ALA A 190 26.28 -7.60 -23.76
N TYR A 191 25.35 -7.13 -22.92
CA TYR A 191 25.10 -5.71 -22.69
C TYR A 191 24.65 -5.47 -21.24
N THR A 192 25.53 -4.80 -20.53
CA THR A 192 25.30 -3.99 -19.33
C THR A 192 24.27 -2.90 -19.62
N TYR A 193 23.38 -2.58 -18.66
CA TYR A 193 22.98 -1.22 -18.21
C TYR A 193 21.53 -1.15 -17.66
N TRP A 194 21.45 -0.54 -16.47
CA TRP A 194 20.32 -0.01 -15.67
C TRP A 194 19.48 -0.99 -14.83
#